data_AF-A0A7G2UDD9-F1
#
_entry.id   AF-A0A7G2UDD9-F1
#
_cell.length_a   1.000
_cell.length_b   1.000
_cell.length_c   1.000
_cell.angle_alpha   90.00
_cell.angle_beta   90.00
_cell.angle_gamma   90.00
#
_symmetry.space_group_name_H-M   'P 1'
#
loop_
_entity.id
_entity.type
_entity.pdbx_description
1 polymer ?
#
loop_
_entity_poly.entity_id
_entity_poly.type
_entity_poly.pdbx_seq_one_letter_code
_entity_poly.pdbx_strand_id
1 'polypeptide(L)'
;MCQHKGMTMFAERVTAKGRPMEGTVGTPGRDCGTHEKAVIVATGLLSDTQVATPMGWRAVEGLVAGDMVLTFDNGFREVTAVESAKIWTGDGLAPQDHWLVEMPANTLGNRTTLRLPPQQGVMVESDAAELLYGDPFSVIPALALEALPGVSRLPVRAKTRCVTLRFAEEEVVFSREGGLLHCPSSRDLLDLDGDRPQYEMLPLTLARDIVETLTLQEARASELCPMI
;
A
#
# COMPACT_ATOMS: atom_id res chain seq x y z
N MET A 1 -19.46 -3.14 -42.81
CA MET A 1 -19.02 -3.46 -44.20
C MET A 1 -19.44 -2.28 -45.09
N CYS A 2 -18.65 -1.91 -46.09
CA CYS A 2 -18.57 -0.58 -46.77
C CYS A 2 -17.75 0.45 -45.96
N GLN A 3 -16.41 0.49 -46.04
CA GLN A 3 -15.51 0.75 -47.18
C GLN A 3 -15.76 2.07 -47.93
N HIS A 4 -14.85 3.02 -47.68
CA HIS A 4 -13.82 3.50 -48.62
C HIS A 4 -13.87 4.96 -49.06
N LYS A 5 -12.64 5.53 -49.01
CA LYS A 5 -12.07 6.63 -49.82
C LYS A 5 -12.60 8.01 -49.45
N GLY A 6 -11.77 8.98 -49.07
CA GLY A 6 -10.43 9.29 -49.57
C GLY A 6 -10.55 10.63 -50.27
N MET A 7 -9.99 11.69 -49.70
CA MET A 7 -9.96 13.01 -50.32
C MET A 7 -8.57 13.60 -50.18
N THR A 8 -7.91 13.72 -51.32
CA THR A 8 -6.62 14.34 -51.55
C THR A 8 -6.76 15.87 -51.48
N MET A 9 -5.91 16.50 -50.67
CA MET A 9 -5.73 17.95 -50.63
C MET A 9 -4.77 18.39 -51.74
N PHE A 10 -5.19 19.41 -52.49
CA PHE A 10 -4.35 20.25 -53.33
C PHE A 10 -3.83 21.45 -52.50
N ALA A 11 -2.67 21.98 -52.91
CA ALA A 11 -2.02 23.26 -52.59
C ALA A 11 -0.61 23.02 -52.01
N GLU A 12 0.47 23.70 -52.38
CA GLU A 12 0.78 24.66 -53.44
C GLU A 12 2.33 24.75 -53.45
N ARG A 13 2.92 25.01 -54.63
CA ARG A 13 4.37 25.12 -54.81
C ARG A 13 4.85 26.51 -54.39
N VAL A 14 5.92 26.59 -53.60
CA VAL A 14 6.84 27.74 -53.59
C VAL A 14 8.28 27.23 -53.75
N THR A 15 8.97 27.77 -54.75
CA THR A 15 10.31 27.42 -55.21
C THR A 15 11.34 28.48 -54.80
N ALA A 16 12.51 28.06 -54.31
CA ALA A 16 13.88 28.45 -54.73
C ALA A 16 14.89 28.01 -53.65
N LYS A 17 15.74 26.98 -53.85
CA LYS A 17 16.98 26.86 -54.65
C LYS A 17 18.26 27.20 -53.85
N GLY A 18 19.02 26.16 -53.47
CA GLY A 18 20.41 26.20 -53.01
C GLY A 18 20.94 24.79 -52.65
N ARG A 19 21.98 24.31 -53.33
CA ARG A 19 22.71 23.01 -53.16
C ARG A 19 24.16 23.32 -52.71
N PRO A 20 25.02 22.38 -52.24
CA PRO A 20 25.12 20.96 -52.60
C PRO A 20 25.40 19.98 -51.42
N MET A 21 25.80 18.76 -51.79
CA MET A 21 25.81 17.51 -51.04
C MET A 21 27.10 17.29 -50.24
N GLU A 22 27.00 16.61 -49.09
CA GLU A 22 28.01 15.66 -48.61
C GLU A 22 27.29 14.62 -47.72
N GLY A 23 27.37 13.35 -48.11
CA GLY A 23 26.78 12.24 -47.35
C GLY A 23 27.77 11.70 -46.33
N THR A 24 27.26 11.06 -45.27
CA THR A 24 27.90 9.92 -44.59
C THR A 24 26.88 9.26 -43.65
N VAL A 25 26.56 8.00 -43.97
CA VAL A 25 26.29 6.84 -43.10
C VAL A 25 25.31 7.02 -41.93
N GLY A 26 24.20 6.27 -42.01
CA GLY A 26 23.26 6.09 -40.92
C GLY A 26 23.85 5.34 -39.72
N THR A 27 23.33 5.66 -38.54
CA THR A 27 23.48 4.88 -37.31
C THR A 27 22.16 5.03 -36.54
N PRO A 28 21.65 3.98 -35.88
CA PRO A 28 20.22 3.82 -35.61
C PRO A 28 19.69 4.89 -34.68
N GLY A 29 18.39 5.18 -34.82
CA GLY A 29 17.62 5.89 -33.82
C GLY A 29 17.91 5.26 -32.46
N ARG A 30 18.46 6.08 -31.56
CA ARG A 30 18.27 5.82 -30.14
C ARG A 30 16.79 6.06 -29.93
N ASP A 31 16.05 4.97 -29.91
CA ASP A 31 14.74 4.91 -29.30
C ASP A 31 14.91 5.50 -27.90
N CYS A 32 14.60 6.78 -27.76
CA CYS A 32 14.32 7.38 -26.48
C CYS A 32 13.03 6.71 -26.04
N GLY A 33 13.19 5.52 -25.45
CA GLY A 33 12.12 4.84 -24.75
C GLY A 33 11.53 5.88 -23.83
N THR A 34 10.25 6.18 -24.07
CA THR A 34 9.40 6.79 -23.06
C THR A 34 9.53 5.91 -21.83
N HIS A 35 10.39 6.33 -20.89
CA HIS A 35 10.45 5.71 -19.57
C HIS A 35 9.08 5.99 -18.95
N GLU A 36 8.16 5.05 -19.12
CA GLU A 36 6.90 5.03 -18.39
C GLU A 36 7.29 5.07 -16.92
N LYS A 37 6.97 6.18 -16.24
CA LYS A 37 7.35 6.38 -14.84
C LYS A 37 6.82 5.20 -14.06
N ALA A 38 7.70 4.48 -13.39
CA ALA A 38 7.29 3.36 -12.56
C ALA A 38 6.34 3.89 -11.47
N VAL A 39 5.17 3.28 -11.38
CA VAL A 39 4.17 3.57 -10.34
C VAL A 39 4.55 2.74 -9.12
N ILE A 40 4.53 3.40 -7.97
CA ILE A 40 4.86 2.81 -6.69
C ILE A 40 3.67 2.96 -5.77
N VAL A 41 3.20 1.84 -5.23
CA VAL A 41 2.11 1.80 -4.26
C VAL A 41 2.68 1.32 -2.94
N ALA A 42 2.68 2.20 -1.94
CA ALA A 42 3.29 1.94 -0.64
C ALA A 42 2.27 1.57 0.45
N THR A 43 0.97 1.56 0.13
CA THR A 43 -0.15 1.24 1.01
C THR A 43 -1.06 0.19 0.38
N GLY A 44 -1.97 -0.39 1.16
CA GLY A 44 -2.95 -1.39 0.72
C GLY A 44 -2.60 -2.81 1.19
N LEU A 45 -3.59 -3.68 1.03
CA LEU A 45 -3.54 -5.08 1.46
C LEU A 45 -3.03 -5.95 0.32
N LEU A 46 -2.18 -6.95 0.58
CA LEU A 46 -1.79 -7.88 -0.49
C LEU A 46 -3.02 -8.63 -1.00
N SER A 47 -3.05 -8.96 -2.29
CA SER A 47 -4.25 -9.52 -2.94
C SER A 47 -4.77 -10.82 -2.29
N ASP A 48 -3.87 -11.61 -1.71
CA ASP A 48 -4.17 -12.85 -0.99
C ASP A 48 -4.55 -12.65 0.49
N THR A 49 -4.42 -11.42 1.02
CA THR A 49 -4.83 -11.08 2.38
C THR A 49 -6.31 -11.37 2.55
N GLN A 50 -6.67 -12.07 3.63
CA GLN A 50 -8.07 -12.40 3.90
C GLN A 50 -8.61 -11.54 5.03
N VAL A 51 -9.79 -10.97 4.83
CA VAL A 51 -10.51 -10.18 5.83
C VAL A 51 -11.78 -10.90 6.29
N ALA A 52 -12.23 -10.57 7.49
CA ALA A 52 -13.45 -11.13 8.05
C ALA A 52 -14.69 -10.50 7.40
N THR A 53 -15.56 -11.33 6.83
CA THR A 53 -16.86 -10.95 6.27
C THR A 53 -17.97 -11.72 6.98
N PRO A 54 -19.26 -11.36 6.82
CA PRO A 54 -20.36 -12.15 7.38
C PRO A 54 -20.36 -13.62 6.95
N MET A 55 -19.76 -13.93 5.78
CA MET A 55 -19.64 -15.28 5.23
C MET A 55 -18.32 -15.98 5.63
N GLY A 56 -17.53 -15.37 6.52
CA GLY A 56 -16.23 -15.86 6.95
C GLY A 56 -15.06 -15.12 6.28
N TRP A 57 -13.87 -15.73 6.34
CA TRP A 57 -12.64 -15.15 5.78
C TRP A 57 -12.68 -15.15 4.26
N ARG A 58 -12.51 -13.97 3.64
CA ARG A 58 -12.51 -13.79 2.18
C ARG A 58 -11.30 -12.99 1.75
N ALA A 59 -10.66 -13.39 0.65
CA ALA A 59 -9.54 -12.66 0.07
C ALA A 59 -9.98 -11.29 -0.43
N VAL A 60 -9.17 -10.26 -0.19
CA VAL A 60 -9.46 -8.87 -0.54
C VAL A 60 -9.59 -8.66 -2.04
N GLU A 61 -8.85 -9.42 -2.86
CA GLU A 61 -8.96 -9.36 -4.33
C GLU A 61 -10.33 -9.80 -4.87
N GLY A 62 -11.09 -10.55 -4.06
CA GLY A 62 -12.43 -11.00 -4.41
C GLY A 62 -13.53 -10.07 -3.93
N LEU A 63 -13.22 -9.01 -3.18
CA LEU A 63 -14.22 -8.07 -2.67
C LEU A 63 -14.64 -7.05 -3.73
N VAL A 64 -15.87 -6.57 -3.61
CA VAL A 64 -16.42 -5.49 -4.43
C VAL A 64 -17.12 -4.46 -3.55
N ALA A 65 -17.38 -3.27 -4.10
CA ALA A 65 -18.20 -2.28 -3.41
C ALA A 65 -19.57 -2.87 -3.04
N GLY A 66 -20.04 -2.58 -1.83
CA GLY A 66 -21.25 -3.17 -1.23
C GLY A 66 -21.00 -4.42 -0.38
N ASP A 67 -19.81 -5.04 -0.45
CA ASP A 67 -19.46 -6.14 0.46
C ASP A 67 -19.28 -5.61 1.90
N MET A 68 -19.66 -6.42 2.89
CA MET A 68 -19.50 -6.09 4.31
C MET A 68 -18.22 -6.72 4.87
N VAL A 69 -17.42 -5.91 5.57
CA VAL A 69 -16.18 -6.33 6.23
C VAL A 69 -16.24 -5.98 7.72
N LEU A 70 -15.79 -6.89 8.57
CA LEU A 70 -15.69 -6.66 10.01
C LEU A 70 -14.54 -5.70 10.30
N THR A 71 -14.87 -4.64 11.01
CA THR A 71 -13.97 -3.57 11.46
C THR A 71 -13.80 -3.64 12.97
N PHE A 72 -12.76 -2.98 13.48
CA PHE A 72 -12.39 -3.00 14.88
C PHE A 72 -13.44 -2.34 15.79
N ASP A 73 -13.76 -1.07 15.57
CA ASP A 73 -14.66 -0.32 16.46
C ASP A 73 -16.15 -0.44 16.07
N ASN A 74 -16.39 -0.73 14.80
CA ASN A 74 -17.60 -0.33 14.12
C ASN A 74 -18.44 -1.52 13.62
N GLY A 75 -18.01 -2.74 13.94
CA GLY A 75 -18.66 -3.97 13.49
C GLY A 75 -18.55 -4.16 11.97
N PHE A 76 -19.60 -4.69 11.35
CA PHE A 76 -19.59 -4.85 9.88
C PHE A 76 -19.85 -3.51 9.19
N ARG A 77 -18.93 -3.11 8.31
CA ARG A 77 -19.03 -1.90 7.49
C ARG A 77 -18.98 -2.22 6.01
N GLU A 78 -19.69 -1.42 5.23
CA GLU A 78 -19.79 -1.56 3.79
C GLU A 78 -18.54 -0.99 3.11
N VAL A 79 -17.92 -1.78 2.24
CA VAL A 79 -16.84 -1.31 1.37
C VAL A 79 -17.44 -0.41 0.29
N THR A 80 -17.01 0.85 0.24
CA THR A 80 -17.52 1.83 -0.74
C THR A 80 -16.76 1.79 -2.07
N ALA A 81 -15.48 1.40 -2.05
CA ALA A 81 -14.68 1.21 -3.25
C ALA A 81 -13.57 0.18 -3.02
N VAL A 82 -13.16 -0.48 -4.12
CA VAL A 82 -12.04 -1.41 -4.15
C VAL A 82 -11.09 -1.02 -5.28
N GLU A 83 -9.87 -0.65 -4.92
CA GLU A 83 -8.83 -0.24 -5.88
C GLU A 83 -7.71 -1.26 -5.90
N SER A 84 -7.35 -1.80 -7.07
CA SER A 84 -6.22 -2.72 -7.21
C SER A 84 -5.11 -2.09 -8.05
N ALA A 85 -3.89 -2.13 -7.53
CA ALA A 85 -2.72 -1.61 -8.22
C ALA A 85 -1.51 -2.54 -8.01
N LYS A 86 -0.58 -2.49 -8.97
CA LYS A 86 0.72 -3.16 -8.80
C LYS A 86 1.59 -2.30 -7.89
N ILE A 87 2.30 -2.94 -6.95
CA ILE A 87 3.25 -2.25 -6.07
C ILE A 87 4.39 -1.63 -6.86
N TRP A 88 4.82 -2.30 -7.93
CA TRP A 88 5.92 -1.89 -8.79
C TRP A 88 5.58 -2.21 -10.24
N THR A 89 5.72 -1.23 -11.14
CA THR A 89 5.50 -1.42 -12.59
C THR A 89 6.77 -1.40 -13.42
N GLY A 90 7.93 -1.11 -12.82
CA GLY A 90 9.20 -1.12 -13.52
C GLY A 90 9.76 -2.53 -13.75
N ASP A 91 10.86 -2.61 -14.50
CA ASP A 91 11.57 -3.86 -14.74
C ASP A 91 12.35 -4.31 -13.50
N GLY A 92 12.42 -5.63 -13.29
CA GLY A 92 13.22 -6.22 -12.20
C GLY A 92 12.60 -6.10 -10.81
N LEU A 93 13.45 -5.86 -9.80
CA LEU A 93 13.05 -5.66 -8.42
C LEU A 93 12.72 -4.20 -8.16
N ALA A 94 11.71 -3.97 -7.33
CA ALA A 94 11.46 -2.63 -6.81
C ALA A 94 12.68 -2.14 -5.98
N PRO A 95 12.89 -0.81 -5.87
CA PRO A 95 13.86 -0.26 -4.92
C PRO A 95 13.60 -0.77 -3.49
N GLN A 96 14.67 -0.90 -2.69
CA GLN A 96 14.59 -1.51 -1.35
C GLN A 96 13.62 -0.78 -0.41
N ASP A 97 13.49 0.54 -0.55
CA ASP A 97 12.55 1.38 0.22
C ASP A 97 11.07 1.04 -0.05
N HIS A 98 10.79 0.23 -1.07
CA HIS A 98 9.45 -0.25 -1.44
C HIS A 98 9.29 -1.77 -1.32
N TRP A 99 10.29 -2.47 -0.77
CA TRP A 99 10.14 -3.88 -0.40
C TRP A 99 9.08 -4.01 0.69
N LEU A 100 8.44 -5.18 0.74
CA LEU A 100 7.44 -5.47 1.77
C LEU A 100 8.14 -5.61 3.11
N VAL A 101 7.44 -5.22 4.16
CA VAL A 101 7.76 -5.59 5.53
C VAL A 101 7.20 -6.99 5.75
N GLU A 102 8.07 -7.96 5.96
CA GLU A 102 7.71 -9.33 6.35
C GLU A 102 7.85 -9.47 7.86
N MET A 103 6.72 -9.61 8.53
CA MET A 103 6.60 -9.76 9.97
C MET A 103 6.32 -11.23 10.30
N PRO A 104 7.18 -11.93 11.06
CA PRO A 104 6.97 -13.34 11.40
C PRO A 104 5.77 -13.53 12.33
N ALA A 105 5.36 -14.79 12.53
CA ALA A 105 4.30 -15.12 13.48
C ALA A 105 4.70 -14.71 14.91
N ASN A 106 3.70 -14.34 15.72
CA ASN A 106 3.78 -13.91 17.11
C ASN A 106 4.54 -12.60 17.34
N THR A 107 4.72 -11.75 16.32
CA THR A 107 5.36 -10.44 16.50
C THR A 107 4.41 -9.38 17.06
N LEU A 108 3.15 -9.39 16.63
CA LEU A 108 2.09 -8.50 17.15
C LEU A 108 0.80 -9.28 17.39
N GLY A 109 0.92 -10.48 17.96
CA GLY A 109 -0.22 -11.40 18.14
C GLY A 109 -0.72 -12.07 16.85
N ASN A 110 -0.07 -11.82 15.71
CA ASN A 110 -0.37 -12.47 14.44
C ASN A 110 0.00 -13.97 14.47
N ARG A 111 -0.90 -14.83 14.00
CA ARG A 111 -0.78 -16.30 14.03
C ARG A 111 0.21 -16.84 13.01
N THR A 112 0.39 -16.13 11.90
CA THR A 112 1.26 -16.52 10.79
C THR A 112 1.98 -15.28 10.27
N THR A 113 3.02 -15.48 9.45
CA THR A 113 3.74 -14.39 8.81
C THR A 113 2.79 -13.46 8.07
N LEU A 114 2.93 -12.16 8.33
CA LEU A 114 2.18 -11.08 7.68
C LEU A 114 3.13 -10.28 6.79
N ARG A 115 2.69 -9.90 5.59
CA ARG A 115 3.49 -9.14 4.62
C ARG A 115 2.75 -7.88 4.23
N LEU A 116 3.38 -6.73 4.43
CA LEU A 116 2.73 -5.45 4.29
C LEU A 116 3.57 -4.49 3.45
N PRO A 117 2.94 -3.65 2.60
CA PRO A 117 3.61 -2.48 2.05
C PRO A 117 4.16 -1.57 3.16
N PRO A 118 5.27 -0.86 2.94
CA PRO A 118 5.97 -0.15 4.01
C PRO A 118 5.18 1.00 4.65
N GLN A 119 4.27 1.63 3.92
CA GLN A 119 3.39 2.69 4.44
C GLN A 119 2.00 2.17 4.80
N GLN A 120 1.74 0.86 4.73
CA GLN A 120 0.48 0.31 5.20
C GLN A 120 0.33 0.59 6.71
N GLY A 121 -0.78 1.20 7.09
CA GLY A 121 -1.09 1.45 8.49
C GLY A 121 -1.44 0.15 9.21
N VAL A 122 -0.77 -0.08 10.34
CA VAL A 122 -1.01 -1.19 11.25
C VAL A 122 -1.39 -0.59 12.60
N MET A 123 -2.52 -1.00 13.13
CA MET A 123 -2.91 -0.61 14.48
C MET A 123 -2.21 -1.52 15.50
N VAL A 124 -1.57 -0.90 16.48
CA VAL A 124 -0.90 -1.58 17.59
C VAL A 124 -1.50 -1.12 18.92
N GLU A 125 -1.60 -2.05 19.86
CA GLU A 125 -1.93 -1.75 21.25
C GLU A 125 -0.63 -1.51 22.03
N SER A 126 -0.55 -0.41 22.78
CA SER A 126 0.64 -0.06 23.56
C SER A 126 0.31 0.83 24.75
N ASP A 127 0.75 0.44 25.95
CA ASP A 127 0.71 1.30 27.14
C ASP A 127 1.44 2.63 26.93
N ALA A 128 2.49 2.64 26.10
CA ALA A 128 3.21 3.86 25.77
C ALA A 128 2.37 4.79 24.88
N ALA A 129 1.56 4.23 23.97
CA ALA A 129 0.60 5.02 23.20
C ALA A 129 -0.44 5.65 24.11
N GLU A 130 -0.97 4.90 25.09
CA GLU A 130 -1.92 5.43 26.07
C GLU A 130 -1.30 6.59 26.86
N LEU A 131 -0.05 6.43 27.31
CA LEU A 131 0.64 7.46 28.09
C LEU A 131 0.96 8.73 27.27
N LEU A 132 1.36 8.56 26.00
CA LEU A 132 1.83 9.67 25.16
C LEU A 132 0.69 10.38 24.41
N TYR A 133 -0.33 9.64 23.99
CA TYR A 133 -1.40 10.12 23.11
C TYR A 133 -2.79 10.03 23.74
N GLY A 134 -2.94 9.37 24.90
CA GLY A 134 -4.23 9.21 25.58
C GLY A 134 -5.12 8.11 25.01
N ASP A 135 -4.61 7.31 24.07
CA ASP A 135 -5.29 6.17 23.47
C ASP A 135 -4.34 4.97 23.43
N PRO A 136 -4.72 3.79 23.95
CA PRO A 136 -3.89 2.59 23.91
C PRO A 136 -3.68 2.05 22.48
N PHE A 137 -4.49 2.47 21.51
CA PHE A 137 -4.37 2.07 20.11
C PHE A 137 -3.73 3.17 19.27
N SER A 138 -2.72 2.81 18.49
CA SER A 138 -2.07 3.73 17.57
C SER A 138 -1.87 3.08 16.21
N VAL A 139 -2.16 3.82 15.14
CA VAL A 139 -1.84 3.39 13.78
C VAL A 139 -0.44 3.84 13.43
N ILE A 140 0.42 2.88 13.10
CA ILE A 140 1.81 3.13 12.70
C ILE A 140 2.07 2.58 11.30
N PRO A 141 2.98 3.18 10.51
CA PRO A 141 3.40 2.59 9.25
C PRO A 141 4.12 1.25 9.51
N ALA A 142 3.86 0.23 8.70
CA ALA A 142 4.53 -1.07 8.81
C ALA A 142 6.05 -0.96 8.80
N LEU A 143 6.63 0.06 8.13
CA LEU A 143 8.06 0.35 8.14
C LEU A 143 8.64 0.56 9.56
N ALA A 144 7.85 1.06 10.51
CA ALA A 144 8.31 1.21 11.91
C ALA A 144 8.58 -0.15 12.58
N LEU A 145 7.85 -1.19 12.16
CA LEU A 145 7.95 -2.54 12.72
C LEU A 145 9.28 -3.23 12.41
N GLU A 146 10.10 -2.70 11.49
CA GLU A 146 11.45 -3.22 11.22
C GLU A 146 12.37 -3.18 12.44
N ALA A 147 12.06 -2.37 13.45
CA ALA A 147 12.77 -2.35 14.71
C ALA A 147 12.46 -3.57 15.61
N LEU A 148 11.38 -4.32 15.31
CA LEU A 148 11.04 -5.53 16.05
C LEU A 148 11.92 -6.73 15.66
N PRO A 149 12.25 -7.63 16.61
CA PRO A 149 13.02 -8.82 16.32
C PRO A 149 12.39 -9.71 15.23
N GLY A 150 13.20 -10.05 14.23
CA GLY A 150 12.79 -10.98 13.15
C GLY A 150 11.98 -10.35 12.01
N VAL A 151 11.57 -9.10 12.12
CA VAL A 151 10.96 -8.36 11.01
C VAL A 151 12.03 -8.06 9.96
N SER A 152 11.70 -8.28 8.69
CA SER A 152 12.67 -8.12 7.60
C SER A 152 12.05 -7.55 6.33
N ARG A 153 12.91 -7.25 5.35
CA ARG A 153 12.49 -6.71 4.06
C ARG A 153 12.44 -7.79 2.98
N LEU A 154 11.27 -7.91 2.35
CA LEU A 154 11.00 -8.90 1.30
C LEU A 154 10.93 -8.22 -0.08
N PRO A 155 11.82 -8.58 -1.02
CA PRO A 155 11.85 -8.00 -2.37
C PRO A 155 10.53 -8.13 -3.14
N VAL A 156 10.10 -7.02 -3.74
CA VAL A 156 8.89 -6.96 -4.58
C VAL A 156 9.25 -7.14 -6.05
N ARG A 157 8.47 -7.98 -6.74
CA ARG A 157 8.49 -8.16 -8.20
C ARG A 157 7.28 -7.49 -8.84
N ALA A 158 7.35 -7.18 -10.13
CA ALA A 158 6.31 -6.46 -10.88
C ALA A 158 4.90 -7.11 -10.94
N LYS A 159 4.72 -8.32 -10.39
CA LYS A 159 3.44 -9.02 -10.33
C LYS A 159 2.70 -8.85 -9.00
N THR A 160 3.36 -8.36 -7.96
CA THR A 160 2.74 -8.18 -6.65
C THR A 160 1.72 -7.04 -6.71
N ARG A 161 0.49 -7.33 -6.29
CA ARG A 161 -0.63 -6.41 -6.30
C ARG A 161 -1.12 -6.13 -4.89
N CYS A 162 -1.46 -4.87 -4.66
CA CYS A 162 -2.18 -4.42 -3.48
C CYS A 162 -3.62 -4.09 -3.85
N VAL A 163 -4.50 -4.27 -2.88
CA VAL A 163 -5.91 -3.90 -2.90
C VAL A 163 -6.12 -2.91 -1.78
N THR A 164 -6.62 -1.71 -2.12
CA THR A 164 -7.06 -0.71 -1.14
C THR A 164 -8.57 -0.81 -1.04
N LEU A 165 -9.06 -1.19 0.14
CA LEU A 165 -10.46 -1.10 0.48
C LEU A 165 -10.73 0.32 0.99
N ARG A 166 -11.81 0.93 0.50
CA ARG A 166 -12.31 2.21 1.03
C ARG A 166 -13.64 1.99 1.71
N PHE A 167 -13.87 2.79 2.73
CA PHE A 167 -15.09 2.82 3.52
C PHE A 167 -15.64 4.26 3.57
N ALA A 168 -16.85 4.44 4.09
CA ALA A 168 -17.45 5.78 4.20
C ALA A 168 -16.64 6.69 5.15
N GLU A 169 -16.27 6.15 6.31
CA GLU A 169 -15.21 6.65 7.18
C GLU A 169 -13.99 5.76 7.04
N GLU A 170 -12.84 6.16 7.57
CA GLU A 170 -11.72 5.23 7.68
C GLU A 170 -12.00 4.14 8.71
N GLU A 171 -11.47 2.95 8.47
CA GLU A 171 -11.75 1.77 9.28
C GLU A 171 -10.49 0.95 9.47
N VAL A 172 -10.39 0.24 10.59
CA VAL A 172 -9.35 -0.79 10.79
C VAL A 172 -9.99 -2.17 10.64
N VAL A 173 -9.45 -2.98 9.73
CA VAL A 173 -9.97 -4.32 9.41
C VAL A 173 -9.09 -5.43 9.98
N PHE A 174 -9.71 -6.55 10.33
CA PHE A 174 -8.99 -7.74 10.76
C PHE A 174 -8.49 -8.55 9.57
N SER A 175 -7.20 -8.91 9.57
CA SER A 175 -6.64 -9.92 8.69
C SER A 175 -6.72 -11.32 9.31
N ARG A 176 -6.81 -12.36 8.50
CA ARG A 176 -6.86 -13.76 8.97
C ARG A 176 -5.63 -14.16 9.78
N GLU A 177 -4.49 -13.58 9.44
CA GLU A 177 -3.21 -13.75 10.12
C GLU A 177 -3.23 -13.09 11.50
N GLY A 178 -4.22 -12.26 11.83
CA GLY A 178 -4.34 -11.56 13.11
C GLY A 178 -3.84 -10.11 13.09
N GLY A 179 -3.61 -9.53 11.91
CA GLY A 179 -3.26 -8.11 11.80
C GLY A 179 -4.48 -7.19 11.89
N LEU A 180 -4.28 -5.99 12.42
CA LEU A 180 -5.24 -4.88 12.41
C LEU A 180 -4.77 -3.83 11.41
N LEU A 181 -5.45 -3.74 10.27
CA LEU A 181 -4.94 -3.03 9.09
C LEU A 181 -5.84 -1.83 8.76
N HIS A 182 -5.25 -0.64 8.75
CA HIS A 182 -5.94 0.61 8.43
C HIS A 182 -6.36 0.67 6.96
N CYS A 183 -7.60 1.07 6.73
CA CYS A 183 -8.21 1.30 5.42
C CYS A 183 -8.75 2.73 5.37
N PRO A 184 -8.37 3.53 4.35
CA PRO A 184 -8.76 4.93 4.27
C PRO A 184 -10.25 5.08 3.94
N SER A 185 -10.79 6.27 4.24
CA SER A 185 -12.12 6.65 3.76
C SER A 185 -12.12 6.86 2.23
N SER A 186 -13.33 6.85 1.66
CA SER A 186 -13.59 7.31 0.30
C SER A 186 -13.91 8.81 0.22
N ARG A 187 -13.84 9.54 1.35
CA ARG A 187 -14.06 10.99 1.36
C ARG A 187 -12.94 11.68 0.60
N ASP A 188 -13.32 12.63 -0.25
CA ASP A 188 -12.33 13.42 -0.96
C ASP A 188 -11.67 14.41 0.00
N LEU A 189 -10.39 14.73 -0.20
CA LEU A 189 -9.64 15.63 0.68
C LEU A 189 -10.29 17.04 0.75
N LEU A 190 -11.11 17.36 -0.25
CA LEU A 190 -11.85 18.62 -0.39
C LEU A 190 -13.17 18.65 0.40
N ASP A 191 -13.66 17.50 0.85
CA ASP A 191 -14.93 17.35 1.61
C ASP A 191 -14.69 17.28 3.13
N LEU A 192 -13.45 17.50 3.58
CA LEU A 192 -13.08 17.49 5.00
C LEU A 192 -13.48 18.81 5.69
N ASP A 193 -14.76 18.94 6.05
CA ASP A 193 -15.24 20.00 6.94
C ASP A 193 -14.76 19.74 8.38
N GLY A 194 -13.51 20.10 8.68
CA GLY A 194 -13.00 20.28 10.06
C GLY A 194 -13.00 19.05 10.98
N ASP A 195 -13.44 17.88 10.52
CA ASP A 195 -13.46 16.65 11.30
C ASP A 195 -12.07 16.02 11.32
N ARG A 196 -11.65 15.54 12.50
CA ARG A 196 -10.35 14.88 12.65
C ARG A 196 -10.47 13.44 12.14
N PRO A 197 -9.42 12.89 11.52
CA PRO A 197 -9.40 11.47 11.21
C PRO A 197 -9.65 10.66 12.50
N GLN A 198 -10.50 9.63 12.40
CA GLN A 198 -10.74 8.66 13.45
C GLN A 198 -9.45 7.89 13.79
N TYR A 199 -8.61 7.63 12.80
CA TYR A 199 -7.34 6.92 12.94
C TYR A 199 -6.20 7.76 12.35
N GLU A 200 -5.53 8.53 13.20
CA GLU A 200 -4.33 9.25 12.77
C GLU A 200 -3.12 8.30 12.68
N MET A 201 -2.54 8.18 11.49
CA MET A 201 -1.28 7.44 11.34
C MET A 201 -0.12 8.27 11.89
N LEU A 202 0.58 7.72 12.88
CA LEU A 202 1.72 8.38 13.49
C LEU A 202 2.87 8.54 12.48
N PRO A 203 3.57 9.69 12.47
CA PRO A 203 4.83 9.86 11.75
C PRO A 203 5.85 8.79 12.14
N LEU A 204 6.67 8.35 11.17
CA LEU A 204 7.64 7.26 11.35
C LEU A 204 8.56 7.43 12.57
N THR A 205 8.95 8.65 12.93
CA THR A 205 9.78 8.91 14.11
C THR A 205 9.05 8.55 15.40
N LEU A 206 7.81 9.00 15.57
CA LEU A 206 6.99 8.70 16.75
C LEU A 206 6.55 7.23 16.78
N ALA A 207 6.28 6.65 15.62
CA ALA A 207 5.98 5.24 15.49
C ALA A 207 7.14 4.36 15.96
N ARG A 208 8.39 4.75 15.72
CA ARG A 208 9.58 4.02 16.20
C ARG A 208 9.69 4.06 17.72
N ASP A 209 9.36 5.18 18.35
CA ASP A 209 9.36 5.28 19.81
C ASP A 209 8.35 4.30 20.43
N ILE A 210 7.15 4.19 19.84
CA ILE A 210 6.15 3.19 20.24
C ILE A 210 6.70 1.76 20.06
N VAL A 211 7.28 1.45 18.90
CA VAL A 211 7.82 0.11 18.63
C VAL A 211 8.95 -0.26 19.59
N GLU A 212 9.82 0.68 19.95
CA GLU A 212 10.88 0.43 20.94
C GLU A 212 10.29 0.06 22.31
N THR A 213 9.22 0.74 22.75
CA THR A 213 8.56 0.40 24.01
C THR A 213 7.89 -0.98 24.01
N LEU A 214 7.33 -1.42 22.87
CA LEU A 214 6.77 -2.77 22.73
C LEU A 214 7.83 -3.85 22.99
N THR A 215 9.04 -3.69 22.45
CA THR A 215 10.13 -4.65 22.70
C THR A 215 10.53 -4.75 24.17
N LEU A 216 10.48 -3.62 24.89
CA LEU A 216 10.79 -3.58 26.32
C LEU A 216 9.70 -4.25 27.16
N GLN A 217 8.43 -4.11 26.76
CA GLN A 217 7.31 -4.77 27.43
C GLN A 217 7.37 -6.30 27.25
N GLU A 218 7.64 -6.78 26.03
CA GLU A 218 7.82 -8.22 25.78
C GLU A 218 8.98 -8.81 26.58
N ALA A 219 10.12 -8.11 26.64
CA ALA A 219 11.26 -8.56 27.44
C ALA A 219 10.89 -8.69 28.93
N ARG A 220 10.20 -7.69 29.49
CA ARG A 220 9.76 -7.72 30.90
C ARG A 220 8.70 -8.80 31.16
N ALA A 221 7.77 -9.01 30.23
CA ALA A 221 6.78 -10.07 30.32
C ALA A 221 7.44 -11.47 30.29
N SER A 222 8.46 -11.65 29.45
CA SER A 222 9.26 -12.88 29.39
C SER A 222 10.06 -13.12 30.66
N GLU A 223 10.55 -12.07 31.34
CA GLU A 223 11.29 -12.18 32.61
C GLU A 223 10.38 -12.50 33.81
N LEU A 224 9.13 -12.02 33.80
CA LEU A 224 8.17 -12.26 34.89
C LEU A 224 7.51 -13.64 34.84
N CYS A 225 7.57 -14.33 33.70
CA CYS A 225 7.01 -15.66 33.52
C CYS A 225 8.08 -16.64 33.02
N PRO A 226 9.07 -17.03 33.85
CA PRO A 226 9.94 -18.13 33.51
C PRO A 226 9.08 -19.39 33.41
N MET A 227 9.04 -19.96 32.20
CA MET A 227 8.34 -21.20 31.87
C MET A 227 8.55 -22.26 32.96
N ILE A 228 7.47 -22.67 33.63
CA ILE A 228 7.40 -23.93 34.38
C ILE A 228 7.11 -25.05 33.39
#